data_AF-A0A0P4V2L0-F1
#
_entry.id   AF-A0A0P4V2L0-F1
#
_cell.length_a   1.000
_cell.length_b   1.000
_cell.length_c   1.000
_cell.angle_alpha   90.00
_cell.angle_beta   90.00
_cell.angle_gamma   90.00
#
_symmetry.space_group_name_H-M   'P 1'
#
loop_
_entity.id
_entity.type
_entity.pdbx_description
1 polymer ?
#
loop_
_entity_poly.entity_id
_entity_poly.type
_entity_poly.pdbx_seq_one_letter_code
_entity_poly.pdbx_strand_id
1 'polypeptide(L)'
;MLTSVEGVYRDGRVELKETPSDVPEGTSVIVTFARADDIDLQSRGIDRAQSEALRASLSTFVEDWDSPQMSIYDDYDAFKAND
;
A
#
# COMPACT_ATOMS: atom_id res chain seq x y z
N MET A 1 10.85 -6.31 -13.08
CA MET A 1 9.62 -5.82 -12.42
C MET A 1 9.34 -6.74 -11.23
N LEU A 2 8.99 -6.19 -10.06
CA LEU A 2 8.66 -6.99 -8.88
C LEU A 2 7.17 -7.34 -8.92
N THR A 3 6.82 -8.60 -8.69
CA THR A 3 5.42 -9.05 -8.59
C THR A 3 5.09 -9.27 -7.12
N SER A 4 4.16 -8.48 -6.59
CA SER A 4 3.66 -8.62 -5.22
C SER A 4 2.32 -9.34 -5.23
N VAL A 5 2.19 -10.35 -4.37
CA VAL A 5 0.95 -11.13 -4.20
C VAL A 5 0.59 -11.15 -2.73
N GLU A 6 -0.67 -10.86 -2.43
CA GLU A 6 -1.17 -10.97 -1.05
C GLU A 6 -1.40 -12.43 -0.66
N GLY A 7 -1.15 -12.72 0.62
CA GLY A 7 -1.45 -14.02 1.20
C GLY A 7 -1.75 -13.91 2.69
N VAL A 8 -2.20 -15.03 3.27
CA VAL A 8 -2.43 -15.17 4.70
C VAL A 8 -1.42 -16.14 5.26
N TYR A 9 -0.76 -15.76 6.36
CA TYR A 9 0.11 -16.68 7.09
C TYR A 9 -0.73 -17.56 8.02
N ARG A 10 -0.66 -18.88 7.81
CA ARG A 10 -1.38 -19.88 8.60
C ARG A 10 -0.55 -21.15 8.71
N ASP A 11 -0.45 -21.69 9.93
CA ASP A 11 0.23 -22.96 10.23
C ASP A 11 1.65 -23.08 9.64
N GLY A 12 2.43 -22.00 9.70
CA GLY A 12 3.81 -22.00 9.20
C GLY A 12 3.94 -21.79 7.68
N ARG A 13 2.83 -21.57 6.97
CA ARG A 13 2.80 -21.41 5.51
C ARG A 13 2.13 -20.10 5.11
N VAL A 14 2.52 -19.58 3.95
CA VAL A 14 1.85 -18.45 3.30
C VAL A 14 0.87 -19.00 2.27
N GLU A 15 -0.41 -18.82 2.50
CA GLU A 15 -1.48 -19.15 1.56
C GLU A 15 -1.74 -17.93 0.67
N LEU A 16 -1.33 -18.00 -0.60
CA LEU A 16 -1.55 -16.90 -1.55
C LEU A 16 -3.04 -16.75 -1.87
N LYS A 17 -3.54 -15.50 -1.90
CA LYS A 17 -4.93 -15.21 -2.28
C LYS A 17 -5.19 -15.44 -3.77
N GLU A 18 -4.15 -15.30 -4.58
CA GLU A 18 -4.18 -15.53 -6.02
C GLU A 18 -2.87 -16.19 -6.49
N THR A 19 -2.96 -16.93 -7.60
CA THR A 19 -1.77 -17.52 -8.22
C THR A 19 -1.15 -16.51 -9.16
N PRO A 20 0.11 -16.08 -8.93
CA PRO A 20 0.80 -15.19 -9.87
C PRO A 20 0.98 -15.89 -11.22
N SER A 21 0.52 -15.26 -12.29
CA SER A 21 0.50 -15.83 -13.64
C SER A 21 1.83 -15.69 -14.40
N ASP A 22 2.72 -14.80 -13.94
CA ASP A 22 3.98 -14.47 -14.63
C ASP A 22 5.19 -14.64 -13.69
N VAL A 23 5.26 -15.79 -13.02
CA VAL A 23 6.39 -16.15 -12.15
C VAL A 23 6.90 -17.56 -12.53
N PRO A 24 8.10 -17.67 -13.12
CA PRO A 24 8.68 -18.96 -13.49
C PRO A 24 8.89 -19.88 -12.27
N GLU A 25 8.80 -21.19 -12.51
CA GLU A 25 9.11 -22.20 -11.49
C GLU A 25 10.57 -22.04 -10.98
N GLY A 26 10.76 -22.18 -9.67
CA GLY A 26 12.08 -22.04 -9.02
C GLY A 26 12.52 -20.59 -8.77
N THR A 27 11.69 -19.59 -9.06
CA THR A 27 11.98 -18.18 -8.74
C THR A 27 12.17 -18.00 -7.23
N SER A 28 13.25 -17.32 -6.84
CA SER A 28 13.50 -16.98 -5.44
C SER A 28 12.51 -15.94 -4.93
N VAL A 29 11.96 -16.16 -3.73
CA VAL A 29 10.95 -15.28 -3.12
C VAL A 29 11.45 -14.66 -1.82
N ILE A 30 11.00 -13.43 -1.56
CA ILE A 30 11.16 -12.76 -0.27
C ILE A 30 9.77 -12.66 0.37
N VAL A 31 9.63 -13.10 1.62
CA VAL A 31 8.37 -13.02 2.36
C VAL A 31 8.47 -11.94 3.43
N THR A 32 7.61 -10.94 3.33
CA THR A 32 7.48 -9.86 4.31
C THR A 32 6.18 -10.02 5.09
N PHE A 33 6.27 -10.18 6.40
CA PHE A 33 5.09 -10.25 7.27
C PHE A 33 4.66 -8.85 7.68
N ALA A 34 3.73 -8.29 6.91
CA ALA A 34 3.07 -7.04 7.29
C ALA A 34 2.23 -7.32 8.54
N ARG A 35 2.56 -6.66 9.65
CA ARG A 35 1.67 -6.62 10.81
C ARG A 35 0.66 -5.52 10.56
N ALA A 36 -0.61 -5.84 10.72
CA ALA A 36 -1.62 -4.83 10.96
C ALA A 36 -1.43 -4.30 12.38
N ASP A 37 -0.32 -3.59 12.60
CA ASP A 37 -0.22 -2.75 13.78
C ASP A 37 -1.17 -1.59 13.48
N ASP A 38 -2.40 -1.67 14.03
CA ASP A 38 -3.33 -0.56 13.97
C ASP A 38 -2.57 0.68 14.45
N ILE A 39 -2.52 1.70 13.58
CA ILE A 39 -1.88 2.95 13.95
C ILE A 39 -2.79 3.58 15.00
N ASP A 40 -2.40 3.45 16.26
CA ASP A 40 -3.08 4.12 17.35
C ASP A 40 -2.87 5.63 17.23
N LEU A 41 -3.80 6.29 16.55
CA LEU A 41 -3.81 7.73 16.36
C LEU A 41 -3.92 8.48 17.70
N GLN A 42 -4.62 7.91 18.70
CA GLN A 42 -4.74 8.49 20.03
C GLN A 42 -3.39 8.53 20.73
N SER A 43 -2.62 7.44 20.68
CA SER A 43 -1.24 7.41 21.22
C SER A 43 -0.31 8.44 20.59
N ARG A 44 -0.64 8.89 19.37
CA ARG A 44 0.11 9.89 18.60
C ARG A 44 -0.44 11.30 18.77
N GLY A 45 -1.38 11.51 19.71
CA GLY A 45 -1.96 12.81 20.02
C GLY A 45 -2.93 13.31 18.95
N ILE A 46 -3.49 12.40 18.13
CA ILE A 46 -4.54 12.70 17.17
C ILE A 46 -5.82 12.07 17.70
N ASP A 47 -6.62 12.90 18.36
CA ASP A 47 -7.93 12.48 18.83
C ASP A 47 -8.94 12.37 17.68
N ARG A 48 -10.16 11.96 18.01
CA ARG A 48 -11.22 11.80 17.02
C ARG A 48 -11.59 13.13 16.34
N ALA A 49 -11.65 14.22 17.09
CA ALA A 49 -12.03 15.53 16.55
C ALA A 49 -10.94 16.03 15.60
N GLN A 50 -9.66 15.85 15.96
CA GLN A 50 -8.52 16.14 15.09
C GLN A 50 -8.50 15.26 13.84
N SER A 51 -8.83 13.98 13.96
CA SER A 51 -8.95 13.06 12.83
C SER A 51 -10.05 13.49 11.86
N GLU A 52 -11.23 13.84 12.37
CA GLU A 52 -12.37 14.31 11.58
C GLU A 52 -12.04 15.65 10.88
N ALA A 53 -11.42 16.59 11.61
CA ALA A 53 -10.98 17.86 11.05
C ALA A 53 -9.92 17.68 9.96
N LEU A 54 -8.93 16.81 10.18
CA LEU A 54 -7.90 16.50 9.19
C LEU A 54 -8.54 15.90 7.93
N ARG A 55 -9.44 14.93 8.09
CA ARG A 55 -10.11 14.26 6.97
C ARG A 55 -10.97 15.24 6.17
N ALA A 56 -11.69 16.14 6.84
CA ALA A 56 -12.46 17.20 6.18
C ALA A 56 -11.53 18.18 5.43
N SER A 57 -10.41 18.57 6.02
CA SER A 57 -9.44 19.47 5.37
C SER A 57 -8.80 18.85 4.12
N LEU A 58 -8.59 17.53 4.10
CA LEU A 58 -8.01 16.82 2.96
C LEU A 58 -9.03 16.51 1.87
N SER A 59 -10.32 16.44 2.20
CA SER A 59 -11.37 16.14 1.21
C SER A 59 -11.47 17.17 0.08
N THR A 60 -11.02 18.41 0.29
CA THR A 60 -11.00 19.44 -0.75
C THR A 60 -9.98 19.14 -1.86
N PHE A 61 -9.02 18.25 -1.61
CA PHE A 61 -7.99 17.87 -2.57
C PHE A 61 -8.28 16.53 -3.24
N VAL A 62 -9.40 15.87 -2.92
CA VAL A 62 -9.68 14.52 -3.41
C VAL A 62 -9.80 14.49 -4.93
N GLU A 63 -10.45 15.49 -5.54
CA GLU A 63 -10.63 15.54 -7.00
C GLU A 63 -9.29 15.72 -7.73
N ASP A 64 -8.40 16.55 -7.19
CA ASP A 64 -7.06 16.74 -7.73
C ASP A 64 -6.19 15.49 -7.53
N TRP A 65 -6.32 14.84 -6.36
CA TRP A 65 -5.58 13.62 -6.02
C TRP A 65 -6.02 12.42 -6.84
N ASP A 66 -7.32 12.28 -7.11
CA ASP A 66 -7.89 11.20 -7.93
C ASP A 66 -7.76 11.49 -9.43
N SER A 67 -7.17 12.63 -9.82
CA SER A 67 -6.94 12.96 -11.22
C SER A 67 -5.97 11.97 -11.88
N PRO A 68 -6.15 11.63 -13.17
CA PRO A 68 -5.25 10.71 -13.87
C PRO A 68 -3.78 11.17 -13.85
N GLN A 69 -3.52 12.47 -13.75
CA GLN A 69 -2.16 13.00 -13.68
C GLN A 69 -1.44 12.62 -12.38
N MET A 70 -2.15 12.32 -11.30
CA MET A 70 -1.53 11.93 -10.03
C MET A 70 -1.00 10.50 -10.02
N SER A 71 -1.36 9.67 -11.01
CA SER A 71 -0.78 8.34 -11.20
C SER A 71 0.74 8.35 -11.39
N ILE A 72 1.34 9.51 -11.69
CA ILE A 72 2.80 9.68 -11.70
C ILE A 72 3.43 9.37 -10.33
N TYR A 73 2.69 9.56 -9.24
CA TYR A 73 3.18 9.30 -7.89
C TYR A 73 3.09 7.82 -7.48
N ASP A 74 2.34 7.00 -8.22
CA ASP A 74 2.25 5.55 -7.98
C ASP A 74 3.56 4.84 -8.31
N ASP A 75 4.30 5.35 -9.31
CA ASP A 75 5.63 4.86 -9.70
C ASP A 75 6.60 6.01 -9.96
N TYR A 76 6.68 6.93 -9.00
CA TYR A 76 7.41 8.19 -9.11
C TYR A 76 8.87 8.00 -9.57
N ASP A 77 9.55 6.98 -9.04
CA ASP A 77 10.95 6.71 -9.37
C ASP A 77 11.12 6.24 -10.82
N ALA A 78 10.17 5.47 -11.37
CA ALA A 78 10.20 5.07 -12.78
C ALA A 78 9.92 6.25 -13.73
N PHE A 79 8.98 7.13 -13.37
CA PHE A 79 8.71 8.34 -14.16
C PHE A 79 9.90 9.31 -14.15
N LYS A 80 10.54 9.51 -13.00
CA LYS A 80 11.70 10.39 -12.85
C LYS A 80 12.94 9.89 -13.61
N ALA A 81 13.10 8.57 -13.77
CA ALA A 81 14.25 7.99 -14.47
C ALA A 81 14.16 8.09 -16.01
N ASN A 82 12.97 8.37 -16.55
CA ASN A 82 12.67 8.46 -17.98
C ASN A 82 12.53 9.89 -18.51
N ASP A 83 12.74 10.91 -17.67
CA ASP A 83 12.75 12.34 -18.00
C ASP A 83 14.20 12.86 -18.08
#